data_AF-A0A7K8R8M3-F1
#
_entry.id   AF-A0A7K8R8M3-F1
#
_cell.length_a   1.000
_cell.length_b   1.000
_cell.length_c   1.000
_cell.angle_alpha   90.00
_cell.angle_beta   90.00
_cell.angle_gamma   90.00
#
_symmetry.space_group_name_H-M   'P 1'
#
loop_
_entity.id
_entity.type
_entity.pdbx_description
1 polymer ?
#
loop_
_entity_poly.entity_id
_entity_poly.type
_entity_poly.pdbx_seq_one_letter_code
_entity_poly.pdbx_strand_id
1 'polypeptide(L)'
;PLPEETVTMTVTFAEYQPHVGDQDALKLTVAGAVQETGQVVAKELRVRLHTPELTLTLLAPAVVGQDTPIQVVFQNPLPETLTGATLRMEGAGIACPKPFPL
;
A
#
# COMPACT_ATOMS: atom_id res chain seq x y z
N PRO A 1 21.15 19.92 -28.11
CA PRO A 1 20.96 19.15 -26.85
C PRO A 1 22.02 18.05 -26.77
N LEU A 2 22.56 17.77 -25.59
CA LEU A 2 23.41 16.60 -25.39
C LEU A 2 22.55 15.32 -25.52
N PRO A 3 23.13 14.18 -25.94
CA PRO A 3 22.40 12.92 -26.02
C PRO A 3 21.95 12.46 -24.63
N GLU A 4 20.72 11.99 -24.54
CA GLU A 4 20.14 11.38 -23.34
C GLU A 4 20.08 9.86 -23.54
N GLU A 5 20.53 9.10 -22.54
CA GLU A 5 20.45 7.64 -22.54
C GLU A 5 19.63 7.19 -21.34
N THR A 6 18.74 6.21 -21.55
CA THR A 6 17.82 5.71 -20.52
C THR A 6 18.10 4.24 -20.24
N VAL A 7 18.26 3.90 -18.96
CA VAL A 7 18.36 2.52 -18.48
C VAL A 7 17.12 2.22 -17.65
N THR A 8 16.47 1.09 -17.91
CA THR A 8 15.28 0.64 -17.18
C THR A 8 15.59 -0.59 -16.32
N MET A 9 14.97 -0.66 -15.15
CA MET A 9 15.03 -1.80 -14.24
C MET A 9 13.61 -2.10 -13.78
N THR A 10 13.22 -3.37 -13.84
CA THR A 10 11.92 -3.82 -13.31
C THR A 10 12.15 -4.45 -11.95
N VAL A 11 11.35 -4.05 -10.96
CA VAL A 11 11.33 -4.69 -9.63
C VAL A 11 10.03 -5.48 -9.54
N THR A 12 10.12 -6.81 -9.47
CA THR A 12 8.93 -7.68 -9.53
C THR A 12 8.27 -7.85 -8.17
N PHE A 13 6.96 -8.10 -8.14
CA PHE A 13 6.25 -8.38 -6.88
C PHE A 13 6.90 -9.53 -6.09
N ALA A 14 7.30 -10.61 -6.75
CA ALA A 14 7.94 -11.75 -6.11
C ALA A 14 9.27 -11.41 -5.41
N GLU A 15 10.02 -10.42 -5.91
CA GLU A 15 11.28 -9.99 -5.29
C GLU A 15 11.03 -9.22 -3.99
N TYR A 16 10.04 -8.33 -3.98
CA TYR A 16 9.81 -7.48 -2.81
C TYR A 16 8.77 -8.03 -1.83
N GLN A 17 7.83 -8.88 -2.26
CA GLN A 17 6.73 -9.43 -1.45
C GLN A 17 7.15 -10.01 -0.09
N PRO A 18 8.26 -10.79 0.03
CA PRO A 18 8.69 -11.32 1.33
C PRO A 18 9.08 -10.25 2.36
N HIS A 19 9.29 -9.01 1.90
CA HIS A 19 9.78 -7.89 2.72
C HIS A 19 8.68 -6.84 3.00
N VAL A 20 7.46 -7.01 2.46
CA VAL A 20 6.35 -6.02 2.49
C VAL A 20 5.70 -5.87 3.88
N GLY A 21 6.05 -6.71 4.86
CA GLY A 21 5.51 -6.61 6.22
C GLY A 21 6.11 -5.47 7.06
N ASP A 22 7.43 -5.39 7.14
CA ASP A 22 8.16 -4.43 7.99
C ASP A 22 8.48 -3.12 7.26
N GLN A 23 8.27 -3.04 5.95
CA GLN A 23 8.62 -1.90 5.12
C GLN A 23 7.40 -1.30 4.41
N ASP A 24 7.16 0.01 4.64
CA ASP A 24 6.11 0.79 3.98
C ASP A 24 6.52 1.31 2.58
N ALA A 25 7.77 1.03 2.17
CA ALA A 25 8.36 1.57 0.96
C ALA A 25 9.56 0.75 0.48
N LEU A 26 9.77 0.73 -0.84
CA LEU A 26 11.02 0.32 -1.46
C LEU A 26 12.00 1.49 -1.48
N LYS A 27 13.26 1.23 -1.15
CA LYS A 27 14.35 2.21 -1.25
C LYS A 27 15.29 1.81 -2.37
N LEU A 28 15.32 2.60 -3.43
CA LEU A 28 16.13 2.38 -4.62
C LEU A 28 17.27 3.40 -4.65
N THR A 29 18.49 2.94 -4.89
CA THR A 29 19.67 3.80 -5.02
C THR A 29 20.32 3.55 -6.36
N VAL A 30 20.61 4.62 -7.10
CA VAL A 30 21.39 4.58 -8.34
C VAL A 30 22.66 5.38 -8.13
N ALA A 31 23.79 4.88 -8.62
CA ALA A 31 25.05 5.60 -8.64
C ALA A 31 25.68 5.50 -10.04
N GLY A 32 26.24 6.59 -10.52
CA GLY A 32 27.00 6.69 -11.76
C GLY A 32 28.39 7.22 -11.48
N ALA A 33 29.41 6.65 -12.12
CA ALA A 33 30.79 7.11 -12.03
C ALA A 33 31.25 7.61 -13.40
N VAL A 34 31.83 8.81 -13.44
CA VAL A 34 32.46 9.38 -14.63
C VAL A 34 33.94 9.03 -14.56
N GLN A 35 34.39 8.09 -15.40
CA GLN A 35 35.75 7.56 -15.31
C GLN A 35 36.81 8.63 -15.60
N GLU A 36 36.51 9.55 -16.52
CA GLU A 36 37.42 10.60 -16.97
C GLU A 36 37.72 11.63 -15.87
N THR A 37 36.73 11.94 -15.03
CA THR A 37 36.86 12.94 -13.95
C THR A 37 37.01 12.31 -12.57
N GLY A 38 36.76 11.01 -12.43
CA GLY A 38 36.69 10.31 -11.15
C GLY A 38 35.46 10.68 -10.30
N GLN A 39 34.53 11.48 -10.82
CA GLN A 39 33.36 11.93 -10.08
C GLN A 39 32.34 10.80 -9.95
N VAL A 40 31.75 10.66 -8.76
CA VAL A 40 30.60 9.78 -8.51
C VAL A 40 29.38 10.63 -8.19
N VAL A 41 28.26 10.31 -8.84
CA VAL A 41 26.95 10.87 -8.55
C VAL A 41 26.03 9.76 -8.08
N ALA A 42 25.20 10.03 -7.08
CA ALA A 42 24.23 9.06 -6.57
C ALA A 42 22.88 9.73 -6.33
N LYS A 43 21.81 8.97 -6.50
CA LYS A 43 20.44 9.40 -6.22
C LYS A 43 19.68 8.28 -5.54
N GLU A 44 18.83 8.65 -4.59
CA GLU A 44 17.92 7.73 -3.91
C GLU A 44 16.47 8.06 -4.32
N LEU A 45 15.66 7.02 -4.45
CA LEU A 45 14.22 7.09 -4.67
C LEU A 45 13.52 6.19 -3.66
N ARG A 46 12.58 6.75 -2.90
CA ARG A 46 11.70 6.01 -2.00
C ARG A 46 10.33 5.85 -2.65
N VAL A 47 9.94 4.60 -2.94
CA VAL A 47 8.65 4.25 -3.53
C VAL A 47 7.77 3.68 -2.44
N ARG A 48 6.74 4.41 -2.01
CA ARG A 48 5.79 3.88 -1.02
C ARG A 48 4.98 2.75 -1.63
N LEU A 49 4.89 1.63 -0.91
CA LEU A 49 4.00 0.54 -1.29
C LEU A 49 2.58 0.96 -0.91
N HIS A 50 1.62 0.72 -1.81
CA HIS A 50 0.25 1.11 -1.55
C HIS A 50 -0.36 0.20 -0.48
N THR A 51 -0.78 0.79 0.64
CA THR A 51 -1.66 0.13 1.60
C THR A 51 -3.00 -0.16 0.90
N PRO A 52 -3.58 -1.36 1.07
CA PRO A 52 -4.91 -1.66 0.54
C PRO A 52 -5.94 -0.66 1.06
N GLU A 53 -6.87 -0.28 0.18
CA GLU A 53 -7.94 0.64 0.55
C GLU A 53 -9.05 -0.09 1.32
N LEU A 54 -9.45 0.51 2.45
CA LEU A 54 -10.60 0.10 3.22
C LEU A 54 -11.56 1.28 3.29
N THR A 55 -12.76 1.12 2.72
CA THR A 55 -13.79 2.16 2.73
C THR A 55 -14.90 1.79 3.70
N LEU A 56 -15.44 2.81 4.37
CA LEU A 56 -16.59 2.70 5.26
C LEU A 56 -17.60 3.77 4.85
N THR A 57 -18.78 3.32 4.43
CA THR A 57 -19.80 4.19 3.85
C THR A 57 -21.14 4.00 4.55
N LEU A 58 -21.79 5.11 4.92
CA LEU A 58 -23.17 5.11 5.38
C LEU A 58 -24.10 4.88 4.19
N LEU A 59 -24.95 3.87 4.28
CA LEU A 59 -25.93 3.58 3.23
C LEU A 59 -27.24 4.35 3.41
N ALA A 60 -27.45 4.95 4.58
CA ALA A 60 -28.59 5.78 4.91
C ALA A 60 -28.21 6.83 5.99
N PRO A 61 -29.00 7.90 6.17
CA PRO A 61 -28.78 8.86 7.25
C PRO A 61 -28.77 8.18 8.62
N ALA A 62 -27.80 8.54 9.47
CA ALA A 62 -27.72 8.06 10.83
C ALA A 62 -28.68 8.87 11.73
N VAL A 63 -29.72 8.23 12.27
CA VAL A 63 -30.74 8.87 13.11
C VAL A 63 -30.76 8.20 14.48
N VAL A 64 -30.80 9.00 15.55
CA VAL A 64 -30.83 8.49 16.92
C VAL A 64 -32.06 7.59 17.14
N GLY A 65 -31.82 6.41 17.70
CA GLY A 65 -32.86 5.42 17.98
C GLY A 65 -33.27 4.56 16.78
N GLN A 66 -32.56 4.65 15.65
CA GLN A 66 -32.80 3.84 14.45
C GLN A 66 -31.55 3.06 14.04
N ASP A 67 -31.76 1.87 13.47
CA ASP A 67 -30.69 1.07 12.89
C ASP A 67 -30.05 1.81 11.72
N THR A 68 -28.72 1.86 11.70
CA THR A 68 -27.96 2.57 10.67
C THR A 68 -27.13 1.58 9.84
N PRO A 69 -27.45 1.37 8.55
CA PRO A 69 -26.70 0.46 7.70
C PRO A 69 -25.35 1.08 7.29
N ILE A 70 -24.28 0.32 7.51
CA ILE A 70 -22.91 0.66 7.13
C ILE A 70 -22.40 -0.40 6.17
N GLN A 71 -21.74 0.05 5.09
CA GLN A 71 -20.99 -0.82 4.19
C GLN A 71 -19.50 -0.68 4.48
N VAL A 72 -18.82 -1.82 4.54
CA VAL A 72 -17.36 -1.86 4.53
C VAL A 72 -16.90 -2.58 3.27
N VAL A 73 -15.99 -1.96 2.52
CA VAL A 73 -15.37 -2.58 1.33
C VAL A 73 -13.86 -2.57 1.49
N PHE A 74 -13.29 -3.77 1.44
CA PHE A 74 -11.84 -3.98 1.35
C PHE A 74 -11.50 -4.38 -0.09
N GLN A 75 -10.54 -3.68 -0.69
CA GLN A 75 -10.03 -4.03 -2.02
C GLN A 75 -8.68 -4.71 -1.90
N ASN A 76 -8.61 -6.00 -2.26
CA ASN A 76 -7.35 -6.72 -2.32
C ASN A 76 -6.49 -6.21 -3.49
N PRO A 77 -5.30 -5.62 -3.24
CA PRO A 77 -4.43 -5.09 -4.27
C PRO A 77 -3.53 -6.18 -4.88
N LEU A 78 -3.49 -7.37 -4.29
CA LEU A 78 -2.65 -8.46 -4.75
C LEU A 78 -3.35 -9.27 -5.85
N PRO A 79 -2.60 -9.83 -6.81
CA PRO A 79 -3.14 -10.71 -7.85
C PRO A 79 -3.56 -12.09 -7.31
N GLU A 80 -3.30 -12.36 -6.02
CA GLU A 80 -3.59 -13.62 -5.34
C GLU A 80 -4.70 -13.45 -4.29
N THR A 81 -5.44 -14.52 -4.02
CA THR A 81 -6.48 -14.52 -2.98
C THR A 81 -5.86 -14.43 -1.59
N LEU A 82 -6.22 -13.40 -0.82
CA LEU A 82 -5.88 -13.32 0.60
C LEU A 82 -6.65 -14.40 1.38
N THR A 83 -5.95 -15.12 2.26
CA THR A 83 -6.54 -16.12 3.15
C THR A 83 -6.35 -15.69 4.61
N GLY A 84 -7.34 -15.97 5.47
CA GLY A 84 -7.26 -15.64 6.89
C GLY A 84 -7.37 -14.15 7.22
N ALA A 85 -7.90 -13.33 6.31
CA ALA A 85 -8.12 -11.92 6.57
C ALA A 85 -9.17 -11.74 7.68
N THR A 86 -8.89 -10.85 8.63
CA THR A 86 -9.83 -10.49 9.71
C THR A 86 -10.13 -9.01 9.63
N LEU A 87 -11.40 -8.65 9.51
CA LEU A 87 -11.85 -7.27 9.64
C LEU A 87 -12.21 -7.00 11.11
N ARG A 88 -11.68 -5.92 11.68
CA ARG A 88 -12.08 -5.42 13.00
C ARG A 88 -12.71 -4.05 12.83
N MET A 89 -13.87 -3.87 13.44
CA MET A 89 -14.60 -2.60 13.44
C MET A 89 -14.80 -2.17 14.89
N GLU A 90 -14.44 -0.93 15.19
CA GLU A 90 -14.60 -0.32 16.51
C GLU A 90 -15.17 1.08 16.33
N GLY A 91 -15.99 1.53 17.28
CA GLY A 91 -16.59 2.87 17.24
C GLY A 91 -17.03 3.33 18.62
N ALA A 92 -16.66 4.54 19.00
CA ALA A 92 -17.12 5.14 20.25
C ALA A 92 -18.65 5.34 20.20
N GLY A 93 -19.37 4.78 21.17
CA GLY A 93 -20.84 4.82 21.19
C GLY A 93 -21.54 3.76 20.33
N ILE A 94 -20.79 2.84 19.73
CA ILE A 94 -21.31 1.71 18.94
C ILE A 94 -20.87 0.41 19.64
N ALA A 95 -21.77 -0.57 19.79
CA ALA A 95 -21.40 -1.89 20.31
C ALA A 95 -20.43 -2.57 19.33
N CYS A 96 -19.25 -2.99 19.77
CA CYS A 96 -18.28 -3.69 18.93
C CYS A 96 -18.96 -4.89 18.22
N PRO A 97 -19.05 -4.90 16.88
CA PRO A 97 -19.54 -6.08 16.18
C PRO A 97 -18.56 -7.23 16.44
N LYS A 98 -19.10 -8.43 16.65
CA LYS A 98 -18.29 -9.64 16.83
C LYS A 98 -17.45 -9.86 15.57
N PRO A 99 -16.18 -10.33 15.70
CA PRO A 99 -15.33 -10.62 14.54
C PRO A 99 -16.06 -11.49 13.52
N PHE A 100 -16.03 -11.10 12.25
CA PHE A 100 -16.56 -11.88 11.13
C PHE A 100 -15.39 -12.37 10.28
N PRO A 101 -15.28 -13.69 10.02
CA PRO A 101 -14.27 -14.20 9.10
C PRO A 101 -14.63 -13.79 7.67
N LEU A 102 -13.68 -13.18 6.96
CA LEU A 102 -13.79 -12.94 5.52
C LEU A 102 -13.44 -14.20 4.73
#